data_AF-A0A5K3G520-F1
#
_entry.id   AF-A0A5K3G520-F1
#
_cell.length_a   1.000
_cell.length_b   1.000
_cell.length_c   1.000
_cell.angle_alpha   90.00
_cell.angle_beta   90.00
_cell.angle_gamma   90.00
#
_symmetry.space_group_name_H-M   'P 1'
#
loop_
_entity.id
_entity.type
_entity.pdbx_description
1 polymer ?
#
loop_
_entity_poly.entity_id
_entity_poly.type
_entity_poly.pdbx_seq_one_letter_code
_entity_poly.pdbx_strand_id
1 'polypeptide(L)' 'MLQWRRGPAVAYFRGCVIVAGGNDGEHATFEYLPLTSRYHNYSQWTQLDGVNKACSGPIFLAEFNGRL' A
#
# COMPACT_ATOMS: atom_id res chain seq x y z
N MET A 1 -2.79 -11.44 -1.69
CA MET A 1 -1.81 -11.53 -2.79
C MET A 1 -1.91 -10.23 -3.55
N LEU A 2 -0.80 -9.51 -3.72
CA LEU A 2 -0.83 -8.22 -4.41
C LEU A 2 -1.39 -8.41 -5.82
N GLN A 3 -2.45 -7.68 -6.16
CA GLN A 3 -2.98 -7.66 -7.51
C GLN A 3 -1.97 -7.01 -8.47
N TRP A 4 -2.10 -7.28 -9.77
CA TRP A 4 -1.29 -6.57 -10.76
C TRP A 4 -1.55 -5.06 -10.66
N ARG A 5 -0.48 -4.25 -10.66
CA ARG A 5 -0.56 -2.80 -10.52
C ARG A 5 0.29 -2.10 -11.57
N ARG A 6 -0.20 -1.00 -12.13
CA ARG A 6 0.52 -0.11 -13.05
C ARG A 6 0.68 1.28 -12.43
N GLY A 7 1.93 1.67 -12.18
CA GLY A 7 2.27 2.97 -11.59
C GLY A 7 1.71 3.21 -10.18
N PRO A 8 1.79 2.24 -9.23
CA PRO A 8 1.35 2.49 -7.87
C PRO A 8 2.27 3.49 -7.16
N ALA A 9 1.73 4.19 -6.17
CA ALA A 9 2.56 4.88 -5.18
C ALA A 9 3.11 3.87 -4.18
N VAL A 10 4.36 4.05 -3.76
CA VAL A 10 5.03 3.17 -2.81
C VAL A 10 5.75 3.99 -1.76
N ALA A 11 5.62 3.60 -0.49
CA ALA A 11 6.34 4.22 0.63
C ALA A 11 6.78 3.16 1.64
N TYR A 12 7.88 3.44 2.35
CA TYR A 12 8.25 2.70 3.55
C TYR A 12 7.78 3.48 4.78
N PHE A 13 7.03 2.83 5.66
CA PHE A 13 6.51 3.46 6.87
C PHE A 13 6.38 2.45 8.00
N ARG A 14 6.99 2.76 9.15
CA ARG A 14 6.95 1.95 10.39
C ARG A 14 7.23 0.46 10.17
N GLY A 15 8.28 0.13 9.42
CA GLY A 15 8.65 -1.26 9.15
C GLY A 15 7.76 -1.97 8.14
N CYS A 16 6.89 -1.25 7.43
CA CYS A 16 6.04 -1.80 6.40
C CYS A 16 6.33 -1.15 5.04
N VAL A 17 6.19 -1.93 3.97
CA VAL A 17 6.03 -1.38 2.61
C VAL A 17 4.56 -1.11 2.41
N ILE A 18 4.20 0.12 2.04
CA ILE A 18 2.84 0.55 1.72
C ILE A 18 2.75 0.75 0.20
N VAL A 19 1.71 0.21 -0.42
CA VAL A 19 1.43 0.33 -1.85
C VAL A 19 0.01 0.86 -2.03
N ALA A 20 -0.13 1.92 -2.84
CA ALA A 20 -1.42 2.57 -3.08
C ALA A 20 -1.71 2.74 -4.57
N GLY A 21 -2.92 2.35 -4.97
CA GLY A 21 -3.44 2.54 -6.32
C GLY A 21 -2.79 1.70 -7.41
N GLY A 22 -3.13 2.00 -8.66
CA GLY A 22 -2.60 1.33 -9.85
C GLY A 22 -3.22 -0.02 -10.17
N ASN A 23 -4.25 -0.48 -9.45
CA ASN A 23 -4.88 -1.79 -9.62
C ASN A 23 -5.81 -1.88 -10.85
N ASP A 24 -7.03 -1.36 -10.80
CA ASP A 24 -8.05 -1.51 -11.86
C ASP A 24 -8.29 -0.22 -12.66
N GLY A 25 -7.65 0.89 -12.28
CA GLY A 25 -7.79 2.20 -12.93
C GLY A 25 -9.05 2.98 -12.53
N GLU A 26 -9.95 2.38 -11.75
CA GLU A 26 -11.20 3.00 -11.28
C GLU A 26 -11.22 3.21 -9.77
N HIS A 27 -10.72 2.23 -9.02
CA HIS A 27 -10.66 2.21 -7.57
C HIS A 27 -9.21 2.09 -7.14
N ALA A 28 -8.80 2.90 -6.18
CA ALA A 28 -7.52 2.70 -5.54
C ALA A 28 -7.67 1.82 -4.30
N THR A 29 -6.96 0.70 -4.28
CA THR A 29 -6.75 -0.08 -3.06
C THR A 29 -5.39 0.24 -2.45
N PHE A 30 -5.33 0.11 -1.13
CA PHE A 30 -4.15 0.35 -0.32
C PHE A 30 -3.77 -0.97 0.35
N GLU A 31 -2.54 -1.42 0.17
CA GLU A 31 -2.02 -2.65 0.75
C GLU A 31 -0.72 -2.36 1.50
N TYR A 32 -0.46 -3.13 2.56
CA TYR A 32 0.81 -3.09 3.26
C TYR A 32 1.43 -4.48 3.42
N LEU A 33 2.75 -4.51 3.45
CA LEU A 33 3.56 -5.69 3.76
C LEU A 33 4.44 -5.37 4.97
N PRO A 34 4.19 -5.98 6.13
CA PRO A 34 5.11 -5.90 7.26
C PRO A 34 6.45 -6.55 6.88
N LEU A 35 7.54 -5.82 7.05
CA LEU A 35 8.88 -6.38 6.94
C LEU A 35 9.26 -6.91 8.33
N THR A 36 8.93 -8.17 8.60
CA THR A 36 9.27 -8.80 9.87
C THR A 36 10.79 -8.87 10.04
N SER A 37 11.24 -8.68 11.28
CA SER A 37 12.57 -9.06 11.73
C SER A 37 12.81 -10.55 11.43
N ARG A 38 14.08 -10.92 11.20
CA ARG A 38 14.65 -12.19 10.69
C ARG A 38 14.08 -13.52 11.24
N TYR A 39 13.14 -13.49 12.18
CA TYR A 39 12.58 -14.62 12.90
C TYR A 39 11.12 -14.97 12.54
N HIS A 40 10.42 -14.16 11.75
CA HIS A 40 9.05 -14.46 11.32
C HIS A 40 9.00 -14.62 9.80
N ASN A 41 8.96 -15.88 9.35
CA ASN A 41 9.08 -16.28 7.94
C ASN A 41 7.84 -16.03 7.07
N TYR A 42 6.83 -15.30 7.56
CA TYR A 42 5.55 -15.14 6.86
C TYR A 42 5.06 -13.69 6.90
N SER A 43 5.67 -12.86 6.06
CA SER A 43 5.08 -11.57 5.68
C SER A 43 4.05 -11.80 4.58
N GLN A 44 2.85 -11.28 4.76
CA GLN A 44 1.80 -11.31 3.75
C GLN A 44 1.28 -9.90 3.49
N TRP A 45 0.86 -9.67 2.25
CA TRP A 45 0.16 -8.45 1.89
C TRP A 45 -1.22 -8.41 2.54
N THR A 46 -1.52 -7.30 3.21
CA THR A 46 -2.81 -7.03 3.83
C THR A 46 -3.39 -5.75 3.24
N GLN A 47 -4.64 -5.84 2.76
CA GLN A 47 -5.37 -4.68 2.26
C GLN A 47 -5.91 -3.86 3.43
N LEU A 48 -5.80 -2.54 3.34
CA LEU A 48 -6.37 -1.60 4.31
C LEU A 48 -7.84 -1.34 3.96
N ASP A 49 -8.73 -1.71 4.87
CA ASP A 49 -10.16 -1.42 4.75
C ASP A 49 -10.45 0.07 4.98
N GLY A 50 -11.51 0.58 4.34
CA GLY A 50 -11.98 1.96 4.53
C GLY A 50 -11.22 3.05 3.77
N VAL A 51 -10.15 2.70 3.05
CA VAL A 51 -9.39 3.64 2.19
C VAL A 51 -9.71 3.45 0.70
N ASN A 52 -10.60 2.51 0.37
CA ASN A 52 -11.08 2.30 -0.99
C ASN A 52 -11.81 3.56 -1.46
N LYS A 53 -11.17 4.32 -2.34
CA LYS A 53 -11.76 5.50 -2.95
C LYS A 53 -11.80 5.28 -4.45
N ALA A 54 -12.92 5.66 -5.06
CA ALA A 54 -12.95 5.94 -6.49
C ALA A 54 -11.87 6.98 -6.76
N CYS A 55 -10.89 6.61 -7.58
CA CYS A 55 -9.72 7.44 -7.81
C CYS A 55 -9.25 7.23 -9.25
N SER A 56 -9.60 8.18 -10.11
CA SER A 56 -9.08 8.26 -11.46
C SER A 56 -7.89 9.23 -11.46
N GLY A 57 -6.67 8.70 -11.38
CA GLY A 57 -5.46 9.51 -11.48
C GLY A 57 -4.25 8.95 -10.74
N PRO A 58 -3.08 9.60 -10.89
CA PRO A 58 -1.88 9.22 -10.15
C PRO A 58 -2.09 9.45 -8.66
N ILE A 59 -1.64 8.50 -7.85
CA ILE A 59 -1.62 8.60 -6.39
C ILE A 59 -0.20 8.95 -5.94
N PHE A 60 -0.11 9.73 -4.87
CA PHE A 60 1.14 10.06 -4.20
C PHE A 60 0.96 9.80 -2.70
N LEU A 61 2.04 9.37 -2.05
CA LEU A 61 2.08 9.14 -0.61
C LEU A 61 3.03 10.17 0.02
N ALA A 62 2.63 10.75 1.14
CA ALA A 62 3.43 11.72 1.87
C ALA A 62 3.27 11.49 3.37
N GLU A 63 4.37 11.38 4.09
CA GLU A 63 4.33 11.32 5.54
C GLU A 63 4.30 12.73 6.11
N PHE A 64 3.35 13.00 7.01
CA PHE A 64 3.29 14.21 7.81
C PHE A 64 2.99 13.90 9.27
N ASN A 65 3.87 14.33 10.17
CA ASN A 65 3.71 14.17 11.62
C ASN A 65 3.51 12.72 12.07
N GLY A 66 4.33 11.79 11.53
CA GLY A 66 4.27 10.37 11.88
C GLY A 66 3.00 9.66 11.41
N ARG A 67 2.32 10.23 10.40
CA ARG A 67 1.17 9.66 9.70
C ARG A 67 1.47 9.68 8.21
N LEU A 68 1.21 8.55 7.55
CA LEU A 68 1.26 8.40 6.10
C LEU A 68 -0.16 8.39 5.54
#